data_AF-D6KEK6-F1
#
_entry.id   AF-D6KEK6-F1
#
_cell.length_a   1.000
_cell.length_b   1.000
_cell.length_c   1.000
_cell.angle_alpha   90.00
_cell.angle_beta   90.00
_cell.angle_gamma   90.00
#
_symmetry.space_group_name_H-M   'P 1'
#
loop_
_entity.id
_entity.type
_entity.pdbx_description
1 polymer ?
#
loop_
_entity_poly.entity_id
_entity_poly.type
_entity_poly.pdbx_seq_one_letter_code
_entity_poly.pdbx_strand_id
1 'polypeptide(L)' 'MAKTQLGARVDDEIAELARARAKDRGLSLGDYIASLVRDDADGMRQRGLDAAQRFLAEHQDLFDEAEDADRRSPGAHAA' A
#
# COMPACT_ATOMS: atom_id res chain seq x y z
N MET A 1 -1.26 -9.39 -26.80
CA MET A 1 -0.91 -10.76 -26.36
C MET A 1 -2.19 -11.54 -26.15
N ALA A 2 -2.23 -12.82 -26.51
CA ALA A 2 -3.36 -13.68 -26.20
C ALA A 2 -3.47 -13.87 -24.67
N LYS A 3 -4.69 -13.84 -24.13
CA LYS A 3 -4.94 -14.12 -22.71
C LYS A 3 -4.91 -15.64 -22.50
N THR A 4 -4.14 -16.11 -21.53
CA THR A 4 -4.16 -17.51 -21.10
C THR A 4 -5.21 -17.70 -20.00
N GLN A 5 -6.02 -18.74 -20.10
CA GLN A 5 -6.98 -19.07 -19.05
C GLN A 5 -6.25 -19.73 -17.87
N LEU A 6 -6.46 -19.20 -16.66
CA LEU A 6 -5.94 -19.77 -15.42
C LEU A 6 -7.07 -20.47 -14.66
N GLY A 7 -6.92 -21.77 -14.43
CA GLY A 7 -7.84 -22.54 -13.58
C GLY A 7 -7.38 -22.52 -12.12
N ALA A 8 -7.95 -21.63 -11.31
CA ALA A 8 -7.72 -21.56 -9.86
C ALA A 8 -9.00 -21.95 -9.10
N ARG A 9 -8.85 -22.70 -8.01
CA ARG A 9 -9.93 -22.97 -7.05
C ARG A 9 -9.78 -22.03 -5.88
N VAL A 10 -10.87 -21.36 -5.51
CA VAL A 10 -10.97 -20.45 -4.36
C VAL A 10 -12.31 -20.69 -3.68
N ASP A 11 -12.40 -20.31 -2.42
CA ASP A 11 -13.67 -20.33 -1.70
C ASP A 11 -14.66 -19.35 -2.35
N ASP A 12 -15.95 -19.67 -2.30
CA ASP A 12 -17.01 -18.89 -2.93
C ASP A 12 -17.04 -17.44 -2.42
N GLU A 13 -16.81 -17.24 -1.12
CA GLU A 13 -16.74 -15.90 -0.51
C GLU A 13 -15.63 -15.05 -1.14
N ILE A 14 -14.47 -15.66 -1.41
CA ILE A 14 -13.34 -14.98 -2.03
C ILE A 14 -13.64 -14.65 -3.50
N ALA A 15 -14.30 -15.56 -4.22
CA ALA A 15 -14.72 -15.32 -5.59
C ALA A 15 -15.69 -14.13 -5.68
N GLU A 16 -16.68 -14.07 -4.79
CA GLU A 16 -17.65 -12.97 -4.75
C GLU A 16 -16.99 -11.64 -4.37
N LEU A 17 -16.09 -11.66 -3.38
CA LEU A 17 -15.33 -10.48 -3.01
C LEU A 17 -14.49 -9.97 -4.20
N ALA A 18 -13.79 -10.86 -4.91
CA ALA A 18 -12.98 -10.47 -6.06
C ALA A 18 -13.83 -9.87 -7.18
N ARG A 19 -15.03 -10.42 -7.45
CA ARG A 19 -15.98 -9.87 -8.43
C ARG A 19 -16.46 -8.48 -8.04
N ALA A 20 -16.86 -8.29 -6.78
CA ALA A 20 -17.29 -7.00 -6.27
C ALA A 20 -16.18 -5.95 -6.40
N ARG A 21 -14.95 -6.29 -5.99
CA ARG A 21 -13.80 -5.38 -6.06
C ARG A 21 -13.35 -5.07 -7.48
N ALA A 22 -13.51 -6.01 -8.42
CA ALA A 22 -13.28 -5.76 -9.84
C ALA A 22 -14.34 -4.78 -10.39
N LYS A 23 -15.61 -5.00 -10.04
CA LYS A 23 -16.74 -4.12 -10.44
C LYS A 23 -16.57 -2.70 -9.92
N ASP A 24 -16.21 -2.53 -8.64
CA ASP A 24 -15.96 -1.21 -8.03
C ASP A 24 -14.90 -0.41 -8.81
N ARG A 25 -13.95 -1.11 -9.44
CA ARG A 25 -12.84 -0.52 -10.20
C ARG A 25 -13.11 -0.47 -11.71
N GLY A 26 -14.28 -0.91 -12.18
CA GLY A 26 -14.58 -0.99 -13.60
C GLY A 26 -13.70 -1.97 -14.39
N LEU A 27 -13.15 -2.99 -13.72
CA LEU A 27 -12.26 -3.98 -14.31
C LEU A 27 -12.98 -5.30 -14.55
N SER A 28 -12.53 -6.07 -15.55
CA SER A 28 -12.87 -7.49 -15.61
C SER A 28 -12.20 -8.23 -14.44
N LEU A 29 -12.80 -9.34 -13.98
CA LEU A 29 -12.21 -10.13 -12.90
C LEU A 29 -10.77 -10.59 -13.23
N GLY A 30 -10.54 -10.98 -14.49
CA GLY A 30 -9.21 -11.39 -14.95
C GLY A 30 -8.19 -10.24 -14.92
N ASP A 31 -8.60 -9.03 -15.32
CA ASP A 31 -7.70 -7.86 -15.31
C ASP A 31 -7.42 -7.38 -13.88
N TYR A 32 -8.40 -7.49 -12.97
CA TYR A 32 -8.22 -7.24 -11.54
C TYR A 32 -7.23 -8.22 -10.90
N ILE A 33 -7.38 -9.52 -11.14
CA ILE A 33 -6.42 -10.53 -10.64
C ILE A 33 -5.03 -10.27 -11.23
N ALA A 34 -4.94 -9.95 -12.52
CA ALA A 34 -3.66 -9.66 -13.16
C ALA A 34 -2.98 -8.39 -12.62
N SER A 35 -3.73 -7.39 -12.15
CA SER A 35 -3.12 -6.23 -11.48
C SER A 35 -2.58 -6.62 -10.12
N LEU A 36 -3.36 -7.36 -9.31
CA LEU A 36 -2.91 -7.84 -8.00
C LEU A 36 -1.62 -8.66 -8.08
N VAL A 37 -1.55 -9.59 -9.04
CA VAL A 37 -0.37 -10.44 -9.23
C VAL A 37 0.85 -9.62 -9.67
N ARG A 38 0.66 -8.58 -10.49
CA ARG A 38 1.76 -7.69 -10.89
C ARG A 38 2.22 -6.80 -9.74
N ASP A 39 1.29 -6.20 -9.02
CA ASP A 39 1.60 -5.36 -7.86
C ASP A 39 2.36 -6.15 -6.79
N ASP A 40 2.00 -7.42 -6.60
CA ASP A 40 2.69 -8.39 -5.74
C ASP A 40 4.09 -8.72 -6.27
N ALA A 41 4.18 -9.15 -7.54
CA ALA A 41 5.44 -9.56 -8.17
C ALA A 41 6.45 -8.42 -8.35
N ASP A 42 5.98 -7.20 -8.63
CA ASP A 42 6.83 -6.03 -8.80
C ASP A 42 7.45 -5.58 -7.47
N GLY A 43 7.00 -6.09 -6.32
CA GLY A 43 7.58 -5.77 -5.01
C GLY A 43 7.60 -4.26 -4.72
N MET A 44 6.78 -3.46 -5.41
CA MET A 44 6.79 -1.99 -5.34
C MET A 44 6.47 -1.53 -3.92
N ARG A 45 5.61 -2.27 -3.21
CA ARG A 45 5.35 -2.05 -1.79
C ARG A 45 6.61 -2.19 -0.95
N GLN A 46 7.39 -3.26 -1.14
CA GLN A 46 8.60 -3.48 -0.37
C GLN A 46 9.67 -2.43 -0.70
N ARG A 47 9.86 -2.12 -1.98
CA ARG A 47 10.77 -1.05 -2.42
C ARG A 47 10.36 0.33 -1.90
N GLY A 48 9.06 0.60 -1.81
CA GLY A 48 8.52 1.82 -1.22
C GLY A 48 8.76 1.90 0.29
N LEU A 49 8.59 0.79 1.01
CA LEU A 49 8.91 0.71 2.44
C LEU A 49 10.42 0.87 2.69
N ASP A 50 11.26 0.24 1.88
CA ASP A 50 12.72 0.39 1.98
C ASP A 50 13.15 1.84 1.71
N ALA A 51 12.53 2.52 0.74
CA ALA A 51 12.79 3.93 0.46
C ALA A 51 12.33 4.84 1.61
N ALA A 52 11.14 4.60 2.17
CA ALA A 52 10.65 5.34 3.34
C ALA A 52 11.56 5.12 4.57
N GLN A 53 12.03 3.89 4.78
CA GLN A 53 12.97 3.57 5.86
C GLN A 53 14.30 4.32 5.69
N ARG A 54 14.86 4.35 4.47
CA ARG A 54 16.08 5.12 4.18
C ARG A 54 15.87 6.61 4.40
N PHE A 55 14.76 7.16 3.93
CA PHE A 55 14.42 8.57 4.13
C PHE A 55 14.34 8.93 5.62
N LEU A 56 13.67 8.10 6.44
CA LEU A 56 13.62 8.31 7.88
C LEU A 56 15.01 8.23 8.52
N ALA A 57 15.85 7.29 8.11
CA ALA A 57 17.21 7.16 8.62
C ALA A 57 18.12 8.33 8.22
N GLU A 58 18.03 8.81 6.98
CA GLU A 58 18.83 9.93 6.47
C GLU A 58 18.43 11.28 7.07
N HIS A 59 17.16 11.43 7.46
CA HIS A 59 16.62 12.67 8.01
C HIS A 59 16.30 12.61 9.50
N GLN A 60 16.77 11.56 10.20
CA GLN A 60 16.43 11.32 11.60
C GLN A 60 16.75 12.53 12.48
N ASP A 61 17.92 13.15 12.30
CA ASP A 61 18.35 14.33 13.06
C ASP A 61 17.40 15.53 12.90
N LEU A 62 16.80 15.72 11.70
CA LEU A 62 15.85 16.81 11.45
C LEU A 62 14.50 16.54 12.13
N PHE A 63 14.07 15.29 12.17
CA PHE A 63 12.85 14.89 12.88
C PHE A 63 13.03 15.02 14.39
N ASP A 64 14.18 14.60 14.91
CA ASP A 64 14.52 14.71 16.32
C ASP A 64 14.61 16.20 16.74
N GLU A 65 15.23 17.06 15.91
CA GLU A 65 15.27 18.50 16.15
C GLU A 65 13.86 19.15 16.13
N ALA A 66 13.01 18.73 15.19
CA ALA A 66 11.63 19.21 15.11
C ALA A 66 10.77 18.74 16.31
N GLU A 67 10.88 17.48 16.72
CA GLU A 67 10.19 16.96 17.92
C GLU A 67 10.66 17.66 19.19
N ASP A 68 11.96 17.88 19.33
CA ASP A 68 12.49 18.56 20.50
C ASP A 68 12.15 20.05 20.51
N ALA A 69 12.03 20.70 19.36
CA ALA A 69 11.53 22.07 19.27
C ALA A 69 10.04 22.15 19.67
N ASP A 70 9.23 21.16 19.29
CA ASP A 70 7.83 21.06 19.68
C ASP A 70 7.68 20.79 21.20
N ARG A 71 8.48 19.86 21.76
CA ARG A 71 8.54 19.61 23.22
C ARG A 71 9.06 20.79 24.02
N ARG A 72 9.94 21.62 23.43
CA ARG A 72 10.49 22.84 24.04
C ARG A 72 9.54 24.04 23.96
N SER A 73 8.33 23.88 23.41
CA SER A 73 7.27 24.88 23.45
C SER A 73 6.25 24.52 24.55
N PRO A 74 6.44 24.95 25.81
CA PRO A 74 5.50 24.63 26.88
C PRO A 74 4.36 25.66 26.83
N GLY A 75 3.16 25.20 26.51
CA GLY A 75 1.92 25.86 26.88
C GLY A 75 1.33 26.83 25.86
N ALA A 76 0.50 26.29 24.97
CA ALA A 76 -0.61 27.04 24.37
C ALA A 76 -1.88 26.19 24.36
N HIS A 77 -2.20 25.54 25.48
CA HIS A 77 -3.52 24.95 25.70
C HIS A 77 -4.03 25.26 27.11
N ALA A 78 -5.26 25.79 27.13
CA ALA A 78 -6.21 25.95 28.24
C ALA A 78 -6.01 27.13 29.21
N ALA A 79 -6.66 28.24 28.89
CA ALA A 79 -7.41 29.09 29.83
C ALA A 79 -8.70 29.57 29.14
#